data_AF-A0A1H0X0N4-F1
#
_entry.id   AF-A0A1H0X0N4-F1
#
_cell.length_a   1.000
_cell.length_b   1.000
_cell.length_c   1.000
_cell.angle_alpha   90.00
_cell.angle_beta   90.00
_cell.angle_gamma   90.00
#
_symmetry.space_group_name_H-M   'P 1'
#
loop_
_entity.id
_entity.type
_entity.pdbx_description
1 polymer ?
#
loop_
_entity_poly.entity_id
_entity_poly.type
_entity_poly.pdbx_seq_one_letter_code
_entity_poly.pdbx_strand_id
1 'polypeptide(L)'
;MRKIFLLCVLMVLTACTSAEKEMDIIQQIERDLETIVNSNALNKISSNPNDYIEAHLNEFENIVSQKEIAINHFLSKFEKSDENGLEEYIMAAASVEILGEENPVKEWSTGKEWYEKYISLKE
;
A
#
# COMPACT_ATOMS: atom_id res chain seq x y z
N MET A 1 -43.85 -7.73 4.85
CA MET A 1 -42.96 -8.69 4.16
C MET A 1 -42.40 -8.15 2.84
N ARG A 2 -43.22 -7.65 1.88
CA ARG A 2 -42.72 -7.11 0.60
C ARG A 2 -41.75 -5.91 0.72
N LYS A 3 -41.97 -5.01 1.68
CA LYS A 3 -41.09 -3.84 1.93
C LYS A 3 -39.75 -4.20 2.58
N ILE A 4 -39.69 -5.30 3.35
CA ILE A 4 -38.45 -5.78 3.99
C ILE A 4 -37.56 -6.47 2.93
N PHE A 5 -38.17 -7.24 2.03
CA PHE A 5 -37.45 -7.86 0.90
C PHE A 5 -36.85 -6.82 -0.05
N LEU A 6 -37.58 -5.72 -0.33
CA LEU A 6 -37.07 -4.58 -1.11
C LEU A 6 -35.91 -3.84 -0.42
N LEU A 7 -35.90 -3.78 0.92
CA LEU A 7 -34.83 -3.14 1.68
C LEU A 7 -33.52 -3.97 1.63
N CYS A 8 -33.63 -5.29 1.69
CA CYS A 8 -32.48 -6.20 1.60
C CYS A 8 -31.83 -6.17 0.21
N VAL A 9 -32.61 -6.07 -0.87
CA VAL A 9 -32.07 -6.02 -2.24
C VAL A 9 -31.27 -4.73 -2.49
N LEU A 10 -31.69 -3.59 -1.92
CA LEU A 10 -30.97 -2.31 -2.03
C LEU A 10 -29.63 -2.31 -1.29
N MET A 11 -29.54 -2.95 -0.11
CA MET A 11 -28.29 -3.04 0.65
C MET A 11 -27.23 -3.92 -0.02
N VAL A 12 -27.66 -4.98 -0.72
CA VAL A 12 -26.73 -5.89 -1.42
C VAL A 12 -26.08 -5.19 -2.62
N LEU A 13 -26.81 -4.33 -3.34
CA LEU A 13 -26.28 -3.62 -4.50
C LEU A 13 -25.21 -2.59 -4.14
N THR A 14 -25.35 -1.87 -3.01
CA THR A 14 -24.36 -0.87 -2.60
C THR A 14 -23.03 -1.48 -2.13
N ALA A 15 -23.06 -2.65 -1.50
CA ALA A 15 -21.86 -3.34 -1.03
C ALA A 15 -21.00 -3.90 -2.18
N CYS A 16 -21.63 -4.35 -3.27
CA CYS A 16 -20.89 -4.84 -4.44
C CYS A 16 -20.09 -3.71 -5.11
N THR A 17 -20.70 -2.52 -5.28
CA THR A 17 -20.01 -1.37 -5.91
C THR A 17 -18.81 -0.87 -5.10
N SER A 18 -18.87 -0.94 -3.76
CA SER A 18 -17.73 -0.53 -2.92
C SER A 18 -16.53 -1.47 -3.06
N ALA A 19 -16.77 -2.79 -3.13
CA ALA A 19 -15.70 -3.77 -3.25
C ALA A 19 -15.01 -3.71 -4.63
N GLU A 20 -15.79 -3.53 -5.70
CA GLU A 20 -15.24 -3.33 -7.05
C GLU A 20 -14.34 -2.09 -7.10
N LYS A 21 -14.80 -0.97 -6.53
CA LYS A 21 -14.02 0.27 -6.47
C LYS A 21 -12.73 0.12 -5.67
N GLU A 22 -12.76 -0.58 -4.54
CA GLU A 22 -11.56 -0.83 -3.73
C GLU A 22 -10.55 -1.70 -4.49
N MET A 23 -11.02 -2.72 -5.21
CA MET A 23 -10.17 -3.55 -6.06
C MET A 23 -9.52 -2.75 -7.19
N ASP A 24 -10.24 -1.83 -7.83
CA ASP A 24 -9.68 -0.94 -8.86
C ASP A 24 -8.58 -0.04 -8.28
N ILE A 25 -8.74 0.45 -7.06
CA ILE A 25 -7.73 1.24 -6.34
C ILE A 25 -6.50 0.39 -6.03
N ILE A 26 -6.69 -0.83 -5.51
CA ILE A 26 -5.58 -1.77 -5.23
C ILE A 26 -4.80 -2.07 -6.51
N GLN A 27 -5.49 -2.30 -7.63
CA GLN A 27 -4.82 -2.52 -8.91
C GLN A 27 -4.02 -1.29 -9.37
N GLN A 28 -4.49 -0.08 -9.08
CA GLN A 28 -3.74 1.14 -9.39
C GLN A 28 -2.49 1.24 -8.51
N ILE A 29 -2.61 0.97 -7.20
CA ILE A 29 -1.47 0.93 -6.27
C ILE A 29 -0.40 -0.05 -6.76
N GLU A 30 -0.79 -1.26 -7.18
CA GLU A 30 0.14 -2.26 -7.70
C GLU A 30 0.83 -1.80 -8.98
N ARG A 31 0.10 -1.16 -9.92
CA ARG A 31 0.71 -0.62 -11.15
C ARG A 31 1.72 0.48 -10.87
N ASP A 32 1.39 1.39 -9.94
CA ASP A 32 2.28 2.47 -9.54
C ASP A 32 3.53 1.90 -8.84
N LEU A 33 3.35 0.95 -7.91
CA LEU A 33 4.45 0.28 -7.22
C LEU A 33 5.37 -0.46 -8.20
N GLU A 34 4.78 -1.21 -9.14
CA GLU A 34 5.52 -1.93 -10.18
C GLU A 34 6.32 -0.96 -11.06
N THR A 35 5.74 0.21 -11.40
CA THR A 35 6.41 1.24 -12.19
C THR A 35 7.67 1.76 -11.49
N ILE A 36 7.58 2.00 -10.18
CA ILE A 36 8.71 2.45 -9.36
C ILE A 36 9.78 1.34 -9.31
N VAL A 37 9.40 0.11 -8.94
CA VAL A 37 10.32 -1.02 -8.72
C VAL A 37 11.02 -1.45 -10.02
N ASN A 38 10.31 -1.45 -11.15
CA ASN A 38 10.83 -1.93 -12.43
C ASN A 38 11.49 -0.81 -13.28
N SER A 39 12.01 0.23 -12.64
CA SER A 39 12.67 1.32 -13.34
C SER A 39 13.97 0.90 -14.04
N ASN A 40 13.87 0.63 -15.34
CA ASN A 40 15.01 0.22 -16.16
C ASN A 40 16.20 1.18 -16.15
N ALA A 41 15.94 2.49 -16.00
CA ALA A 41 16.98 3.50 -15.93
C ALA A 41 17.81 3.39 -14.64
N LEU A 42 17.15 3.12 -13.51
CA LEU A 42 17.78 3.07 -12.19
C LEU A 42 18.39 1.71 -11.86
N ASN A 43 17.78 0.61 -12.34
CA ASN A 43 18.22 -0.77 -12.11
C ASN A 43 19.70 -1.02 -12.42
N LYS A 44 20.34 -0.18 -13.25
CA LYS A 44 21.74 -0.31 -13.66
C LYS A 44 22.70 0.66 -12.96
N ILE A 45 22.19 1.65 -12.24
CA ILE A 45 22.98 2.78 -11.77
C ILE A 45 22.79 3.09 -10.28
N SER A 46 21.73 2.58 -9.64
CA SER A 46 21.48 2.81 -8.21
C SER A 46 21.00 1.56 -7.47
N SER A 47 21.52 1.39 -6.27
CA SER A 47 21.06 0.43 -5.26
C SER A 47 20.36 1.11 -4.08
N ASN A 48 20.16 2.43 -4.13
CA ASN A 48 19.50 3.20 -3.07
C ASN A 48 17.99 3.28 -3.38
N PRO A 49 17.10 2.70 -2.55
CA PRO A 49 15.66 2.75 -2.78
C PRO A 49 15.08 4.17 -2.91
N ASN A 50 15.67 5.15 -2.22
CA ASN A 50 15.19 6.53 -2.29
C ASN A 50 15.35 7.12 -3.70
N ASP A 51 16.37 6.70 -4.47
CA ASP A 51 16.55 7.16 -5.86
C ASP A 51 15.39 6.69 -6.75
N TYR A 52 14.80 5.52 -6.45
CA TYR A 52 13.62 5.01 -7.15
C TYR A 52 12.38 5.83 -6.81
N ILE A 53 12.20 6.19 -5.53
CA ILE A 53 11.10 7.05 -5.11
C ILE A 53 11.22 8.44 -5.76
N GLU A 54 12.40 9.04 -5.75
CA GLU A 54 12.64 10.38 -6.31
C GLU A 54 12.41 10.44 -7.83
N ALA A 55 12.78 9.39 -8.56
CA ALA A 55 12.59 9.35 -10.01
C ALA A 55 11.12 9.09 -10.43
N HIS A 56 10.30 8.56 -9.54
CA HIS A 56 8.89 8.17 -9.77
C HIS A 56 7.97 8.79 -8.72
N LEU A 57 8.20 10.07 -8.42
CA LEU A 57 7.50 10.77 -7.36
C LEU A 57 5.98 10.81 -7.57
N ASN A 58 5.52 10.90 -8.82
CA ASN A 58 4.09 10.92 -9.14
C ASN A 58 3.42 9.59 -8.76
N GLU A 59 4.03 8.47 -9.13
CA GLU A 59 3.57 7.12 -8.79
C GLU A 59 3.59 6.90 -7.29
N PHE A 60 4.65 7.36 -6.61
CA PHE A 60 4.74 7.28 -5.16
C PHE A 60 3.65 8.11 -4.46
N GLU A 61 3.43 9.35 -4.88
CA GLU A 61 2.36 10.22 -4.37
C GLU A 61 0.96 9.65 -4.67
N ASN A 62 0.77 9.00 -5.82
CA ASN A 62 -0.48 8.31 -6.15
C ASN A 62 -0.78 7.21 -5.14
N ILE A 63 0.21 6.38 -4.78
CA ILE A 63 0.09 5.35 -3.74
C ILE A 63 -0.28 5.97 -2.40
N VAL A 64 0.50 6.97 -1.95
CA VAL A 64 0.29 7.66 -0.66
C VAL A 64 -1.11 8.26 -0.58
N SER A 65 -1.62 8.82 -1.67
CA SER A 65 -2.95 9.44 -1.72
C SER A 65 -4.11 8.47 -1.45
N GLN A 66 -3.90 7.15 -1.59
CA GLN A 66 -4.92 6.13 -1.32
C GLN A 66 -5.06 5.77 0.18
N LYS A 67 -4.17 6.26 1.03
CA LYS A 67 -4.26 6.21 2.51
C LYS A 67 -4.52 4.78 3.05
N GLU A 68 -5.65 4.59 3.72
CA GLU A 68 -6.03 3.36 4.42
C GLU A 68 -6.08 2.14 3.49
N ILE A 69 -6.49 2.32 2.23
CA ILE A 69 -6.51 1.22 1.26
C ILE A 69 -5.09 0.74 0.96
N ALA A 70 -4.15 1.67 0.77
CA ALA A 70 -2.75 1.34 0.52
C ALA A 70 -2.08 0.68 1.72
N ILE A 71 -2.25 1.23 2.94
CA ILE A 71 -1.62 0.65 4.13
C ILE A 71 -2.15 -0.76 4.41
N ASN A 72 -3.48 -0.98 4.33
CA ASN A 72 -4.07 -2.30 4.56
C ASN A 72 -3.59 -3.32 3.52
N HIS A 73 -3.49 -2.89 2.26
CA HIS A 73 -2.97 -3.72 1.19
C HIS A 73 -1.50 -4.09 1.42
N PHE A 74 -0.64 -3.14 1.78
CA PHE A 74 0.77 -3.41 2.05
C PHE A 74 0.99 -4.29 3.28
N LEU A 75 0.26 -4.08 4.38
CA LEU A 75 0.32 -4.96 5.55
C LEU A 75 -0.02 -6.42 5.18
N SER A 76 -1.02 -6.61 4.31
CA SER A 76 -1.39 -7.91 3.77
C SER A 76 -0.31 -8.52 2.86
N LYS A 77 0.44 -7.71 2.11
CA LYS A 77 1.60 -8.19 1.33
C LYS A 77 2.77 -8.59 2.23
N PHE A 78 3.11 -7.78 3.22
CA PHE A 78 4.16 -8.08 4.20
C PHE A 78 3.89 -9.35 5.01
N GLU A 79 2.63 -9.62 5.33
CA GLU A 79 2.24 -10.86 6.03
C GLU A 79 2.48 -12.10 5.17
N LYS A 80 2.33 -11.99 3.85
CA LYS A 80 2.39 -13.13 2.91
C LYS A 80 3.79 -13.42 2.38
N SER A 81 4.77 -12.55 2.65
CA SER A 81 6.10 -12.62 2.08
C SER A 81 7.17 -12.34 3.13
N ASP A 82 8.26 -13.10 3.09
CA ASP A 82 9.47 -12.86 3.89
C ASP A 82 10.57 -12.15 3.08
N GLU A 83 10.24 -11.68 1.87
CA GLU A 83 11.12 -10.84 1.08
C GLU A 83 11.39 -9.50 1.79
N ASN A 84 12.48 -8.85 1.40
CA ASN A 84 12.95 -7.63 2.04
C ASN A 84 13.78 -6.76 1.07
N GLY A 85 13.30 -6.67 -0.17
CA GLY A 85 13.96 -5.98 -1.27
C GLY A 85 13.48 -4.53 -1.45
N LEU A 86 13.66 -4.04 -2.68
CA LEU A 86 13.27 -2.71 -3.10
C LEU A 86 11.76 -2.48 -2.95
N GLU A 87 10.95 -3.45 -3.34
CA GLU A 87 9.48 -3.38 -3.24
C GLU A 87 9.04 -3.18 -1.78
N GLU A 88 9.55 -4.01 -0.86
CA GLU A 88 9.25 -3.91 0.56
C GLU A 88 9.67 -2.57 1.16
N TYR A 89 10.84 -2.07 0.78
CA TYR A 89 11.30 -0.76 1.22
C TYR A 89 10.33 0.35 0.77
N ILE A 90 9.92 0.35 -0.50
CA ILE A 90 8.98 1.35 -1.04
C ILE A 90 7.62 1.25 -0.35
N MET A 91 7.11 0.03 -0.11
CA MET A 91 5.86 -0.18 0.65
C MET A 91 5.94 0.40 2.07
N ALA A 92 7.06 0.20 2.77
CA ALA A 92 7.26 0.77 4.10
C ALA A 92 7.39 2.30 4.05
N ALA A 93 8.15 2.85 3.09
CA ALA A 93 8.27 4.29 2.91
C ALA A 93 6.92 4.97 2.66
N ALA A 94 6.10 4.40 1.77
CA ALA A 94 4.74 4.88 1.53
C ALA A 94 3.86 4.79 2.79
N SER A 95 3.97 3.71 3.56
CA SER A 95 3.23 3.54 4.81
C SER A 95 3.65 4.55 5.88
N VAL A 96 4.94 4.87 5.98
CA VAL A 96 5.47 5.94 6.85
C VAL A 96 4.87 7.28 6.47
N GLU A 97 4.83 7.62 5.18
CA GLU A 97 4.26 8.88 4.69
C GLU A 97 2.75 8.97 4.94
N ILE A 98 2.01 7.88 4.68
CA ILE A 98 0.56 7.79 4.95
C ILE A 98 0.24 8.04 6.43
N LEU A 99 1.02 7.45 7.33
CA LEU A 99 0.82 7.56 8.78
C LEU A 99 1.31 8.90 9.35
N GLY A 100 2.31 9.53 8.72
CA GLY A 100 2.86 10.81 9.16
C GLY A 100 3.27 10.80 10.64
N GLU A 101 2.74 11.75 11.41
CA GLU A 101 3.02 11.87 12.85
C GLU A 101 2.56 10.64 13.66
N GLU A 102 1.52 9.95 13.20
CA GLU A 102 0.93 8.77 13.86
C GLU A 102 1.77 7.50 13.64
N ASN A 103 2.79 7.54 12.78
CA ASN A 103 3.68 6.40 12.57
C ASN A 103 4.43 6.06 13.87
N PRO A 104 4.21 4.87 14.47
CA PRO A 104 4.87 4.49 15.72
C PRO A 104 6.32 4.04 15.52
N VAL A 105 6.73 3.69 14.29
CA VAL A 105 8.06 3.15 13.97
C VAL A 105 8.97 4.28 13.47
N LYS A 106 9.91 4.74 14.32
CA LYS A 106 10.80 5.86 14.00
C LYS A 106 12.11 5.46 13.32
N GLU A 107 12.58 4.24 13.56
CA GLU A 107 13.82 3.71 13.01
C GLU A 107 13.58 2.36 12.37
N TRP A 108 13.98 2.22 11.11
CA TRP A 108 13.92 1.00 10.33
C TRP A 108 14.93 1.11 9.19
N SER A 109 15.51 -0.02 8.81
CA SER A 109 16.51 -0.12 7.75
C SER A 109 15.95 -0.84 6.52
N THR A 110 14.89 -1.62 6.71
CA THR A 110 14.27 -2.41 5.65
C THR A 110 12.76 -2.43 5.79
N GLY A 111 12.06 -2.73 4.69
CA GLY A 111 10.59 -2.75 4.69
C GLY A 111 10.01 -3.78 5.66
N LYS A 112 10.59 -4.99 5.70
CA LYS A 112 10.18 -6.03 6.64
C LYS A 112 10.41 -5.63 8.10
N GLU A 113 11.55 -4.99 8.41
CA GLU A 113 11.81 -4.49 9.76
C GLU A 113 10.77 -3.44 10.19
N TRP A 114 10.40 -2.52 9.29
CA TRP A 114 9.34 -1.55 9.56
C TRP A 114 8.01 -2.25 9.89
N TYR A 115 7.62 -3.22 9.06
CA TYR A 115 6.39 -3.99 9.26
C TYR A 115 6.36 -4.73 10.59
N GLU A 116 7.42 -5.48 10.91
CA GLU A 116 7.54 -6.26 12.16
C GLU A 116 7.43 -5.35 13.39
N LYS A 117 8.10 -4.20 13.37
CA LYS A 117 7.96 -3.20 14.45
C LYS A 117 6.55 -2.64 14.51
N TYR A 118 5.95 -2.31 13.36
CA TYR A 118 4.61 -1.73 13.29
C TYR A 118 3.56 -2.66 13.91
N ILE A 119 3.56 -3.94 13.54
CA ILE A 119 2.62 -4.92 14.11
C ILE A 119 2.86 -5.14 15.61
N SER A 120 4.12 -5.21 16.06
CA SER A 120 4.44 -5.41 17.49
C SER A 120 3.99 -4.28 18.41
N LEU A 121 3.77 -3.08 17.87
CA LEU A 121 3.31 -1.90 18.61
C LEU A 121 1.79 -1.70 18.55
N LYS A 122 1.08 -2.49 17.74
CA LYS A 122 -0.38 -2.46 17.58
C LYS A 122 -1.10 -3.58 18.34
N GLU A 123 -0.36 -4.60 18.78
CA GLU A 123 -0.81 -5.62 19.74
C GLU A 123 -0.80 -5.12 21.18
#